data_AF-A0A514BZC1-F1
#
_entry.id   AF-A0A514BZC1-F1
#
_cell.length_a   1.000
_cell.length_b   1.000
_cell.length_c   1.000
_cell.angle_alpha   90.00
_cell.angle_beta   90.00
_cell.angle_gamma   90.00
#
_symmetry.space_group_name_H-M   'P 1'
#
loop_
_entity.id
_entity.type
_entity.pdbx_description
1 polymer ?
#
loop_
_entity_poly.entity_id
_entity_poly.type
_entity_poly.pdbx_seq_one_letter_code
_entity_poly.pdbx_strand_id
1 'polypeptide(L)'
;MIRTPMGRPPDQLARDPRRTRIVPACIRTRKPLHFRCLRGPGLAAFCPEANEVFHPDTQFLIDHWTGLARANGVRGGIPVRSALLPEALGRRLPRAFIADRREGQTVLSLAGTALDTFWRAPLAGAPLSALWTPGSADLLEQAVIRTAREARPLVIAAFTDSEPALTLEMVLAPLRGTSGQADRLLGLFAPASALIPVRGDVPRLVARLVADAGTPGRPALSLAVSDGRRIA
;
A
#
# COMPACT_ATOMS: atom_id res chain seq x y z
N MET A 1 23.98 -57.35 23.03
CA MET A 1 22.75 -58.01 23.50
C MET A 1 22.29 -57.32 24.78
N ILE A 2 21.50 -56.24 24.67
CA ILE A 2 20.85 -55.54 25.79
C ILE A 2 19.48 -55.10 25.27
N ARG A 3 18.41 -55.52 25.96
CA ARG A 3 17.00 -55.34 25.56
C ARG A 3 16.42 -54.07 26.20
N THR A 4 15.74 -53.25 25.41
CA THR A 4 14.84 -52.16 25.87
C THR A 4 13.39 -52.62 25.66
N PRO A 5 12.47 -52.48 26.63
CA PRO A 5 11.05 -52.64 26.36
C PRO A 5 10.36 -51.30 26.11
N MET A 6 9.61 -51.26 25.01
CA MET A 6 8.69 -50.20 24.59
C MET A 6 7.48 -50.09 25.52
N GLY A 7 7.07 -48.86 25.84
CA GLY A 7 5.74 -48.54 26.36
C GLY A 7 4.73 -48.34 25.23
N ARG A 8 3.65 -49.12 25.27
CA ARG A 8 2.44 -49.02 24.42
C ARG A 8 1.46 -47.97 24.99
N PRO A 9 0.64 -47.31 24.16
CA PRO A 9 -0.45 -46.44 24.61
C PRO A 9 -1.76 -47.24 24.82
N PRO A 10 -2.72 -46.74 25.62
CA PRO A 10 -4.07 -47.31 25.67
C PRO A 10 -5.09 -46.53 24.84
N ASP A 11 -5.90 -47.29 24.10
CA ASP A 11 -7.14 -46.88 23.44
C ASP A 11 -8.37 -47.24 24.31
N GLN A 12 -9.29 -46.27 24.39
CA GLN A 12 -10.75 -46.39 24.24
C GLN A 12 -11.70 -47.11 25.25
N LEU A 13 -12.77 -46.34 25.50
CA LEU A 13 -14.21 -46.71 25.55
C LEU A 13 -14.76 -47.54 26.73
N ALA A 14 -15.51 -46.85 27.59
CA ALA A 14 -16.67 -47.42 28.26
C ALA A 14 -17.86 -46.43 28.18
N ARG A 15 -18.91 -46.84 27.47
CA ARG A 15 -20.23 -46.19 27.41
C ARG A 15 -21.12 -46.75 28.51
N ASP A 16 -21.82 -45.89 29.22
CA ASP A 16 -22.90 -46.23 30.15
C ASP A 16 -24.28 -45.93 29.50
N PRO A 17 -25.26 -46.85 29.52
CA PRO A 17 -26.62 -46.59 29.07
C PRO A 17 -27.58 -46.45 30.25
N ARG A 18 -28.37 -45.36 30.27
CA ARG A 18 -29.79 -45.28 30.68
C ARG A 18 -30.14 -43.85 31.10
N ARG A 19 -30.96 -43.17 30.30
CA ARG A 19 -32.22 -42.54 30.76
C ARG A 19 -32.97 -41.91 29.60
N THR A 20 -34.06 -42.59 29.26
CA THR A 20 -35.25 -42.05 28.60
C THR A 20 -35.88 -40.95 29.46
N ARG A 21 -36.26 -39.80 28.87
CA ARG A 21 -37.66 -39.33 28.85
C ARG A 21 -37.82 -37.91 28.25
N ILE A 22 -38.83 -37.86 27.36
CA ILE A 22 -39.83 -36.80 27.13
C ILE A 22 -39.40 -35.57 26.33
N VAL A 23 -39.95 -35.53 25.11
CA VAL A 23 -40.13 -34.34 24.27
C VAL A 23 -41.48 -33.71 24.63
N PRO A 24 -41.55 -32.37 24.73
CA PRO A 24 -42.76 -31.65 24.36
C PRO A 24 -42.51 -30.71 23.17
N ALA A 25 -43.52 -30.64 22.31
CA ALA A 25 -43.53 -29.89 21.06
C ALA A 25 -43.80 -28.39 21.28
N CYS A 26 -43.27 -27.60 20.34
CA CYS A 26 -43.74 -26.32 19.80
C CYS A 26 -44.38 -25.27 20.72
N ILE A 27 -43.68 -24.13 20.89
CA ILE A 27 -44.33 -22.80 20.80
C ILE A 27 -43.47 -21.87 19.94
N ARG A 28 -44.05 -21.45 18.79
CA ARG A 28 -43.62 -20.32 17.99
C ARG A 28 -43.80 -19.03 18.78
N THR A 29 -42.79 -18.19 18.90
CA THR A 29 -42.96 -16.72 18.87
C THR A 29 -41.75 -16.06 18.23
N ARG A 30 -41.98 -15.33 17.13
CA ARG A 30 -41.03 -14.43 16.51
C ARG A 30 -40.92 -13.18 17.37
N LYS A 31 -39.70 -12.77 17.74
CA LYS A 31 -39.38 -11.37 18.02
C LYS A 31 -38.16 -11.00 17.16
N PRO A 32 -38.27 -10.07 16.21
CA PRO A 32 -37.08 -9.51 15.58
C PRO A 32 -36.28 -8.75 16.64
N LEU A 33 -34.99 -9.08 16.75
CA LEU A 33 -34.05 -8.27 17.53
C LEU A 33 -33.91 -6.92 16.81
N HIS A 34 -34.60 -5.91 17.32
CA HIS A 34 -34.38 -4.53 16.92
C HIS A 34 -33.04 -4.08 17.48
N PHE A 35 -31.99 -4.11 16.65
CA PHE A 35 -30.78 -3.37 16.93
C PHE A 35 -31.08 -1.88 16.72
N ARG A 36 -31.24 -1.14 17.82
CA ARG A 36 -31.14 0.32 17.77
C ARG A 36 -29.68 0.64 17.42
N CYS A 37 -29.44 1.04 16.17
CA CYS A 37 -28.20 1.72 15.80
C CYS A 37 -28.15 3.04 16.57
N LEU A 38 -27.52 3.03 17.73
CA LEU A 38 -26.99 4.25 18.32
C LEU A 38 -25.98 4.79 17.32
N ARG A 39 -26.17 6.04 16.85
CA ARG A 39 -25.12 6.77 16.14
C ARG A 39 -23.91 6.80 17.08
N GLY A 40 -22.94 5.93 16.83
CA GLY A 40 -21.64 6.04 17.47
C GLY A 40 -21.06 7.42 17.16
N PRO A 41 -20.25 8.01 18.05
CA PRO A 41 -19.51 9.21 17.73
C PRO A 41 -18.81 8.99 16.39
N GLY A 42 -18.97 9.93 15.46
CA GLY A 42 -18.31 9.85 14.17
C GLY A 42 -16.84 9.59 14.41
N LEU A 43 -16.31 8.51 13.82
CA LEU A 43 -14.87 8.27 13.80
C LEU A 43 -14.26 9.58 13.37
N ALA A 44 -13.52 10.22 14.27
CA ALA A 44 -12.80 11.44 13.99
C ALA A 44 -12.09 11.20 12.66
N ALA A 45 -12.37 12.05 11.67
CA ALA A 45 -11.52 12.12 10.50
C ALA A 45 -10.12 12.27 11.06
N PHE A 46 -9.29 11.25 10.85
CA PHE A 46 -7.88 11.36 11.14
C PHE A 46 -7.40 12.43 10.16
N CYS A 47 -7.38 13.67 10.62
CA CYS A 47 -6.67 14.75 9.97
C CYS A 47 -5.27 14.70 10.59
N PRO A 48 -4.29 14.04 9.95
CA PRO A 48 -2.92 14.37 10.25
C PRO A 48 -2.69 15.75 9.61
N GLU A 49 -3.10 16.82 10.29
CA GLU A 49 -2.31 18.06 10.28
C GLU A 49 -1.15 17.88 11.26
N ALA A 50 -0.43 16.75 11.15
CA ALA A 50 0.98 16.79 11.41
C ALA A 50 1.56 17.46 10.18
N ASN A 51 2.21 18.60 10.38
CA ASN A 51 3.01 19.25 9.34
C ASN A 51 4.17 18.28 9.04
N GLU A 52 3.90 17.23 8.28
CA GLU A 52 4.87 16.20 7.92
C GLU A 52 5.83 16.88 6.96
N VAL A 53 6.92 17.39 7.53
CA VAL A 53 8.01 17.95 6.74
C VAL A 53 8.71 16.79 6.09
N PHE A 54 8.26 16.45 4.88
CA PHE A 54 8.93 15.49 4.02
C PHE A 54 10.37 15.92 3.74
N HIS A 55 11.24 14.95 3.45
CA HIS A 55 12.60 15.26 3.01
C HIS A 55 12.55 16.22 1.79
N PRO A 56 13.48 17.19 1.65
CA PRO A 56 13.42 18.19 0.56
C PRO A 56 13.35 17.62 -0.87
N ASP A 57 13.93 16.44 -1.10
CA ASP A 57 13.82 15.77 -2.41
C ASP A 57 12.43 15.14 -2.65
N THR A 58 11.80 14.64 -1.59
CA THR A 58 10.42 14.14 -1.58
C THR A 58 9.46 15.29 -1.83
N GLN A 59 9.62 16.39 -1.10
CA GLN A 59 8.84 17.62 -1.27
C GLN A 59 8.99 18.17 -2.70
N PHE A 60 10.22 18.20 -3.23
CA PHE A 60 10.46 18.61 -4.60
C PHE A 60 9.63 17.80 -5.62
N LEU A 61 9.57 16.47 -5.48
CA LEU A 61 8.80 15.64 -6.42
C LEU A 61 7.30 15.93 -6.29
N ILE A 62 6.80 16.07 -5.06
CA ILE A 62 5.40 16.41 -4.78
C ILE A 62 5.04 17.73 -5.45
N ASP A 63 5.86 18.77 -5.26
CA ASP A 63 5.61 20.09 -5.84
C ASP A 63 5.68 20.08 -7.36
N HIS A 64 6.69 19.41 -7.92
CA HIS A 64 6.85 19.29 -9.37
C HIS A 64 5.66 18.57 -10.00
N TRP A 65 5.26 17.42 -9.46
CA TRP A 65 4.09 16.69 -9.92
C TRP A 65 2.81 17.52 -9.77
N THR A 66 2.64 18.24 -8.66
CA THR A 66 1.47 19.09 -8.40
C THR A 66 1.38 20.23 -9.42
N GLY A 67 2.52 20.82 -9.79
CA GLY A 67 2.58 21.82 -10.86
C GLY A 67 2.11 21.26 -12.19
N LEU A 68 2.57 20.05 -12.56
CA LEU A 68 2.10 19.36 -13.77
C LEU A 68 0.62 19.01 -13.70
N ALA A 69 0.12 18.59 -12.54
CA ALA A 69 -1.28 18.20 -12.34
C ALA A 69 -2.25 19.38 -12.47
N ARG A 70 -1.80 20.60 -12.12
CA ARG A 70 -2.58 21.84 -12.19
C ARG A 70 -2.48 22.57 -13.53
N ALA A 71 -1.65 22.09 -14.46
CA ALA A 71 -1.55 22.69 -15.78
C ALA A 71 -2.88 22.56 -16.56
N ASN A 72 -3.14 23.54 -17.44
CA ASN A 72 -4.36 23.55 -18.26
C ASN A 72 -4.45 22.30 -19.14
N GLY A 73 -5.66 21.72 -19.23
CA GLY A 73 -5.92 20.54 -20.06
C GLY A 73 -5.52 19.20 -19.43
N VAL A 74 -5.10 19.17 -18.17
CA VAL A 74 -4.81 17.94 -17.45
C VAL A 74 -6.12 17.22 -17.07
N ARG A 75 -6.33 16.02 -17.64
CA ARG A 75 -7.52 15.22 -17.38
C ARG A 75 -7.49 14.60 -15.98
N GLY A 76 -8.50 14.94 -15.17
CA GLY A 76 -8.75 14.30 -13.88
C GLY A 76 -7.63 14.47 -12.85
N GLY A 77 -6.87 15.57 -12.95
CA GLY A 77 -5.78 15.90 -12.03
C GLY A 77 -4.55 14.99 -12.12
N ILE A 78 -4.41 14.18 -13.19
CA ILE A 78 -3.28 13.28 -13.37
C ILE A 78 -2.52 13.67 -14.66
N PRO A 79 -1.26 14.11 -14.57
CA PRO A 79 -0.50 14.50 -15.75
C PRO A 79 -0.18 13.28 -16.64
N VAL A 80 -0.01 13.52 -17.93
CA VAL A 80 0.50 12.48 -18.86
C VAL A 80 1.97 12.26 -18.60
N ARG A 81 2.46 11.03 -18.77
CA ARG A 81 3.88 10.70 -18.58
C ARG A 81 4.80 11.58 -19.44
N SER A 82 4.38 11.95 -20.65
CA SER A 82 5.17 12.80 -21.56
C SER A 82 5.33 14.25 -21.08
N ALA A 83 4.53 14.71 -20.11
CA ALA A 83 4.70 16.04 -19.50
C ALA A 83 5.85 16.06 -18.48
N LEU A 84 6.30 14.89 -18.01
CA LEU A 84 7.45 14.75 -17.14
C LEU A 84 8.73 14.76 -17.98
N LEU A 85 9.53 15.80 -17.81
CA LEU A 85 10.86 15.92 -18.42
C LEU A 85 11.92 15.37 -17.46
N PRO A 86 12.74 14.37 -17.85
CA PRO A 86 13.78 13.81 -16.98
C PRO A 86 14.75 14.86 -16.43
N GLU A 87 15.04 15.90 -17.20
CA GLU A 87 15.96 16.99 -16.86
C GLU A 87 15.47 17.77 -15.64
N ALA A 88 14.14 17.87 -15.46
CA ALA A 88 13.55 18.54 -14.30
C ALA A 88 13.92 17.83 -12.99
N LEU A 89 14.14 16.52 -13.01
CA LEU A 89 14.54 15.75 -11.82
C LEU A 89 16.00 16.00 -11.43
N GLY A 90 16.86 16.36 -12.39
CA GLY A 90 18.27 16.67 -12.18
C GLY A 90 19.00 15.59 -11.36
N ARG A 91 19.64 16.00 -10.25
CA ARG A 91 20.37 15.09 -9.34
C ARG A 91 19.52 13.97 -8.71
N ARG A 92 18.19 14.02 -8.83
CA ARG A 92 17.26 13.03 -8.27
C ARG A 92 17.00 11.87 -9.23
N LEU A 93 17.30 12.06 -10.52
CA LEU A 93 17.06 11.07 -11.57
C LEU A 93 17.67 9.68 -11.26
N PRO A 94 18.89 9.56 -10.72
CA PRO A 94 19.45 8.24 -10.35
C PRO A 94 18.66 7.47 -9.29
N ARG A 95 17.78 8.14 -8.53
CA ARG A 95 16.94 7.55 -7.48
C ARG A 95 15.46 7.49 -7.84
N ALA A 96 15.12 7.94 -9.05
CA ALA A 96 13.76 7.93 -9.55
C ALA A 96 13.47 6.61 -10.27
N PHE A 97 12.20 6.27 -10.38
CA PHE A 97 11.74 5.13 -11.17
C PHE A 97 10.41 5.45 -11.86
N ILE A 98 10.10 4.70 -12.92
CA ILE A 98 8.76 4.63 -13.49
C ILE A 98 8.26 3.20 -13.33
N ALA A 99 7.02 3.05 -12.88
CA ALA A 99 6.35 1.77 -12.82
C ALA A 99 5.08 1.77 -13.68
N ASP A 100 4.80 0.61 -14.25
CA ASP A 100 3.64 0.30 -15.05
C ASP A 100 2.65 -0.49 -14.21
N ARG A 101 1.39 -0.05 -14.16
CA ARG A 101 0.31 -0.76 -13.48
C ARG A 101 -0.52 -1.52 -14.50
N ARG A 102 -0.47 -2.85 -14.48
CA ARG A 102 -1.22 -3.73 -15.39
C ARG A 102 -1.74 -4.93 -14.63
N GLU A 103 -3.01 -5.27 -14.82
CA GLU A 103 -3.58 -6.55 -14.35
C GLU A 103 -3.35 -6.85 -12.86
N GLY A 104 -3.39 -5.81 -12.01
CA GLY A 104 -3.16 -5.94 -10.56
C GLY A 104 -1.69 -6.07 -10.16
N GLN A 105 -0.76 -5.94 -11.10
CA GLN A 105 0.68 -5.89 -10.85
C GLN A 105 1.24 -4.50 -11.13
N THR A 106 2.26 -4.15 -10.35
CA THR A 106 3.03 -2.92 -10.53
C THR A 106 4.47 -3.30 -10.86
N VAL A 107 4.89 -3.07 -12.10
CA VAL A 107 6.20 -3.50 -12.62
C VAL A 107 7.05 -2.28 -12.95
N LEU A 108 8.31 -2.28 -12.50
CA LEU A 108 9.25 -1.22 -12.81
C LEU A 108 9.59 -1.24 -14.30
N SER A 109 9.22 -0.20 -15.04
CA SER A 109 9.59 -0.06 -16.46
C SER A 109 10.90 0.70 -16.63
N LEU A 110 11.26 1.56 -15.68
CA LEU A 110 12.53 2.28 -15.60
C LEU A 110 12.97 2.40 -14.15
N ALA A 111 14.27 2.27 -13.90
CA ALA A 111 14.88 2.55 -12.60
C ALA A 111 16.16 3.35 -12.80
N GLY A 112 16.41 4.30 -11.90
CA GLY A 112 17.65 5.06 -11.88
C GLY A 112 18.83 4.23 -11.38
N THR A 113 20.02 4.59 -11.81
CA THR A 113 21.26 3.82 -11.57
C THR A 113 21.61 3.66 -10.08
N ALA A 114 21.23 4.59 -9.21
CA ALA A 114 21.45 4.45 -7.78
C ALA A 114 20.56 3.36 -7.18
N LEU A 115 19.35 3.16 -7.72
CA LEU A 115 18.47 2.07 -7.32
C LEU A 115 19.06 0.72 -7.77
N ASP A 116 19.43 0.59 -9.04
CA ASP A 116 20.05 -0.64 -9.56
C ASP A 116 21.32 -1.00 -8.76
N THR A 117 22.12 0.02 -8.38
CA THR A 117 23.31 -0.16 -7.55
C THR A 117 22.98 -0.60 -6.13
N PHE A 118 21.96 0.00 -5.51
CA PHE A 118 21.53 -0.32 -4.15
C PHE A 118 20.99 -1.76 -4.03
N TRP A 119 20.17 -2.19 -5.00
CA TRP A 119 19.63 -3.56 -5.05
C TRP A 119 20.54 -4.56 -5.77
N ARG A 120 21.70 -4.13 -6.27
CA ARG A 120 22.71 -4.97 -6.95
C ARG A 120 22.17 -5.75 -8.15
N ALA A 121 21.12 -5.22 -8.79
CA ALA A 121 20.47 -5.83 -9.93
C ALA A 121 19.76 -4.76 -10.77
N PRO A 122 19.68 -4.92 -12.10
CA PRO A 122 18.78 -4.11 -12.92
C PRO A 122 17.33 -4.31 -12.45
N LEU A 123 16.66 -3.23 -12.08
CA LEU A 123 15.29 -3.30 -11.56
C LEU A 123 14.22 -3.21 -12.65
N ALA A 124 14.58 -2.82 -13.88
CA ALA A 124 13.64 -2.83 -15.00
C ALA A 124 13.09 -4.25 -15.24
N GLY A 125 11.77 -4.38 -15.29
CA GLY A 125 11.04 -5.64 -15.39
C GLY A 125 10.72 -6.29 -14.03
N ALA A 126 11.31 -5.83 -12.93
CA ALA A 126 11.01 -6.37 -11.61
C ALA A 126 9.66 -5.85 -11.07
N PRO A 127 8.89 -6.67 -10.34
CA PRO A 127 7.72 -6.18 -9.63
C PRO A 127 8.16 -5.23 -8.52
N LEU A 128 7.48 -4.08 -8.39
CA LEU A 128 7.79 -3.08 -7.37
C LEU A 128 7.70 -3.67 -5.95
N SER A 129 6.79 -4.61 -5.73
CA SER A 129 6.63 -5.34 -4.46
C SER A 129 7.82 -6.22 -4.10
N ALA A 130 8.69 -6.62 -5.04
CA ALA A 130 9.90 -7.39 -4.72
C ALA A 130 10.93 -6.58 -3.92
N LEU A 131 10.87 -5.24 -3.95
CA LEU A 131 11.73 -4.38 -3.14
C LEU A 131 11.35 -4.41 -1.65
N TRP A 132 10.20 -4.98 -1.31
CA TRP A 132 9.61 -4.94 0.03
C TRP A 132 9.66 -6.31 0.70
N THR A 133 9.58 -6.30 2.03
CA THR A 133 9.28 -7.50 2.80
C THR A 133 7.84 -7.96 2.50
N PRO A 134 7.55 -9.28 2.60
CA PRO A 134 6.19 -9.78 2.37
C PRO A 134 5.13 -9.07 3.21
N GLY A 135 5.43 -8.75 4.47
CA GLY A 135 4.51 -8.04 5.36
C GLY A 135 4.23 -6.57 4.98
N SER A 136 5.07 -5.97 4.11
CA SER A 136 4.90 -4.58 3.65
C SER A 136 4.35 -4.49 2.22
N ALA A 137 4.36 -5.60 1.46
CA ALA A 137 3.92 -5.63 0.07
C ALA A 137 2.44 -5.25 -0.08
N ASP A 138 1.56 -5.70 0.83
CA ASP A 138 0.14 -5.36 0.78
C ASP A 138 -0.12 -3.86 1.00
N LEU A 139 0.63 -3.25 1.93
CA LEU A 139 0.55 -1.81 2.19
C LEU A 139 1.01 -1.00 0.99
N LEU A 140 2.07 -1.44 0.31
CA LEU A 140 2.52 -0.84 -0.95
C LEU A 140 1.43 -0.90 -2.02
N GLU A 141 0.83 -2.07 -2.26
CA GLU A 141 -0.20 -2.21 -3.30
C GLU A 141 -1.44 -1.35 -2.97
N GLN A 142 -1.82 -1.25 -1.70
CA GLN A 142 -2.87 -0.33 -1.27
C GLN A 142 -2.51 1.14 -1.54
N ALA A 143 -1.26 1.54 -1.30
CA ALA A 143 -0.78 2.88 -1.62
C ALA A 143 -0.82 3.14 -3.14
N VAL A 144 -0.39 2.17 -3.96
CA VAL A 144 -0.46 2.25 -5.43
C VAL A 144 -1.90 2.42 -5.94
N ILE A 145 -2.85 1.67 -5.39
CA ILE A 145 -4.26 1.80 -5.75
C ILE A 145 -4.79 3.17 -5.32
N ARG A 146 -4.48 3.59 -4.09
CA ARG A 146 -4.95 4.85 -3.50
C ARG A 146 -4.45 6.06 -4.29
N THR A 147 -3.14 6.14 -4.58
CA THR A 147 -2.54 7.28 -5.30
C THR A 147 -3.18 7.48 -6.67
N ALA A 148 -3.40 6.39 -7.42
CA ALA A 148 -4.05 6.44 -8.72
C ALA A 148 -5.54 6.82 -8.64
N ARG A 149 -6.25 6.31 -7.62
CA ARG A 149 -7.68 6.58 -7.40
C ARG A 149 -7.92 8.05 -7.03
N GLU A 150 -7.11 8.59 -6.13
CA GLU A 150 -7.27 9.92 -5.54
C GLU A 150 -6.60 11.03 -6.34
N ALA A 151 -5.83 10.67 -7.38
CA ALA A 151 -5.10 11.60 -8.21
C ALA A 151 -4.22 12.54 -7.37
N ARG A 152 -3.40 11.97 -6.48
CA ARG A 152 -2.45 12.70 -5.65
C ARG A 152 -1.22 11.87 -5.29
N PRO A 153 -0.06 12.48 -5.02
CA PRO A 153 1.10 11.75 -4.54
C PRO A 153 0.85 11.17 -3.15
N LEU A 154 1.51 10.04 -2.85
CA LEU A 154 1.62 9.48 -1.51
C LEU A 154 3.09 9.29 -1.17
N VAL A 155 3.42 9.31 0.12
CA VAL A 155 4.76 9.06 0.62
C VAL A 155 4.71 7.84 1.53
N ILE A 156 5.57 6.85 1.27
CA ILE A 156 5.79 5.72 2.15
C ILE A 156 7.07 5.95 2.93
N ALA A 157 6.96 6.15 4.24
CA ALA A 157 8.10 6.13 5.13
C ALA A 157 8.48 4.68 5.42
N ALA A 158 9.75 4.35 5.22
CA ALA A 158 10.27 2.99 5.34
C ALA A 158 11.69 2.98 5.89
N PHE A 159 12.20 1.78 6.14
CA PHE A 159 13.60 1.49 6.44
C PHE A 159 13.96 0.15 5.78
N THR A 160 15.24 -0.20 5.73
CA THR A 160 15.62 -1.56 5.29
C THR A 160 15.62 -2.52 6.47
N ASP A 161 15.26 -3.77 6.21
CA ASP A 161 15.34 -4.86 7.19
C ASP A 161 16.75 -5.05 7.78
N SER A 162 17.79 -4.72 7.00
CA SER A 162 19.18 -4.73 7.43
C SER A 162 19.61 -3.53 8.27
N GLU A 163 18.98 -2.36 8.11
CA GLU A 163 19.37 -1.10 8.80
C GLU A 163 18.15 -0.30 9.27
N PRO A 164 17.43 -0.75 10.33
CA PRO A 164 16.20 -0.10 10.77
C PRO A 164 16.36 1.34 11.28
N ALA A 165 17.58 1.73 11.65
CA ALA A 165 17.89 3.09 12.10
C ALA A 165 17.90 4.11 10.95
N LEU A 166 18.11 3.66 9.71
CA LEU A 166 18.19 4.52 8.54
C LEU A 166 16.84 4.58 7.82
N THR A 167 16.10 5.66 8.09
CA THR A 167 14.79 5.88 7.46
C THR A 167 14.93 6.45 6.07
N LEU A 168 14.04 6.03 5.17
CA LEU A 168 13.86 6.58 3.85
C LEU A 168 12.39 6.84 3.54
N GLU A 169 12.16 7.66 2.54
CA GLU A 169 10.86 8.00 1.97
C GLU A 169 10.83 7.52 0.53
N MET A 170 9.71 6.92 0.13
CA MET A 170 9.40 6.65 -1.26
C MET A 170 8.13 7.40 -1.65
N VAL A 171 8.26 8.37 -2.56
CA VAL A 171 7.09 9.02 -3.17
C VAL A 171 6.54 8.13 -4.26
N LEU A 172 5.21 8.05 -4.36
CA LEU A 172 4.47 7.52 -5.49
C LEU A 172 3.56 8.62 -6.03
N ALA A 173 3.71 8.97 -7.30
CA ALA A 173 2.89 9.97 -7.96
C ALA A 173 2.30 9.39 -9.25
N PRO A 174 0.97 9.46 -9.46
CA PRO A 174 0.33 8.78 -10.57
C PRO A 174 0.55 9.55 -11.87
N LEU A 175 0.71 8.84 -12.96
CA LEU A 175 0.84 9.37 -14.31
C LEU A 175 -0.13 8.66 -15.24
N ARG A 176 -0.52 9.34 -16.31
CA ARG A 176 -1.25 8.70 -17.42
C ARG A 176 -0.29 8.18 -18.47
N GLY A 177 -0.45 6.91 -18.85
CA GLY A 177 0.20 6.32 -20.01
C GLY A 177 -0.49 6.69 -21.32
N THR A 178 -0.08 6.03 -22.40
CA THR A 178 -0.60 6.26 -23.76
C THR A 178 -2.07 5.88 -23.92
N SER A 179 -2.58 4.99 -23.06
CA SER A 179 -3.99 4.62 -22.96
C SER A 179 -4.90 5.75 -22.42
N GLY A 180 -4.30 6.80 -21.84
CA GLY A 180 -5.01 7.85 -21.12
C GLY A 180 -5.52 7.44 -19.74
N GLN A 181 -5.27 6.21 -19.30
CA GLN A 181 -5.56 5.71 -17.95
C GLN A 181 -4.42 6.04 -16.99
N ALA A 182 -4.70 6.06 -15.68
CA ALA A 182 -3.69 6.23 -14.63
C ALA A 182 -2.92 4.92 -14.39
N ASP A 183 -2.22 4.45 -15.41
CA ASP A 183 -1.53 3.15 -15.50
C ASP A 183 -0.01 3.27 -15.35
N ARG A 184 0.48 4.47 -14.99
CA ARG A 184 1.90 4.74 -14.72
C ARG A 184 2.08 5.35 -13.33
N LEU A 185 3.22 5.10 -12.72
CA LEU A 185 3.66 5.77 -11.50
C LEU A 185 5.05 6.37 -11.74
N LEU A 186 5.26 7.57 -11.24
CA LEU A 186 6.59 8.12 -10.97
C LEU A 186 6.88 7.90 -9.50
N GLY A 187 8.08 7.39 -9.19
CA GLY A 187 8.54 7.35 -7.82
C GLY A 187 9.95 7.87 -7.65
N LEU A 188 10.26 8.22 -6.39
CA LEU A 188 11.56 8.72 -5.96
C LEU A 188 11.84 8.22 -4.55
N PHE A 189 13.05 7.71 -4.34
CA PHE A 189 13.57 7.38 -3.02
C PHE A 189 14.42 8.53 -2.47
N ALA A 190 14.22 8.90 -1.21
CA ALA A 190 15.00 9.92 -0.50
C ALA A 190 15.21 9.57 0.98
N PRO A 191 16.24 10.09 1.67
CA PRO A 191 17.37 10.86 1.12
C PRO A 191 18.32 9.98 0.29
N ALA A 192 19.22 10.61 -0.48
CA ALA A 192 20.26 9.87 -1.20
C ALA A 192 21.20 9.08 -0.27
N SER A 193 21.45 9.61 0.93
CA SER A 193 22.27 8.95 1.97
C SER A 193 21.67 7.64 2.48
N ALA A 194 20.36 7.41 2.27
CA ALA A 194 19.72 6.15 2.64
C ALA A 194 19.90 5.04 1.59
N LEU A 195 20.45 5.36 0.41
CA LEU A 195 20.66 4.42 -0.69
C LEU A 195 22.15 4.09 -0.88
N ILE A 196 22.86 3.95 0.23
CA ILE A 196 24.26 3.51 0.22
C ILE A 196 24.27 1.99 0.23
N PRO A 197 24.88 1.31 -0.76
CA PRO A 197 24.98 -0.14 -0.77
C PRO A 197 25.71 -0.65 0.48
N VAL A 198 25.02 -1.43 1.30
CA VAL A 198 25.61 -2.11 2.45
C VAL A 198 26.16 -3.46 2.01
N ARG A 199 27.23 -3.95 2.64
CA ARG A 199 27.71 -5.32 2.42
C ARG A 199 26.72 -6.32 3.01
N GLY A 200 26.51 -7.45 2.33
CA GLY A 200 25.62 -8.52 2.79
C GLY A 200 24.50 -8.79 1.80
N ASP A 201 23.38 -9.27 2.33
CA ASP A 201 22.19 -9.60 1.57
C ASP A 201 21.56 -8.36 0.92
N VAL A 202 20.81 -8.60 -0.16
CA VAL A 202 20.05 -7.54 -0.83
C VAL A 202 18.96 -7.04 0.11
N PRO A 203 18.94 -5.74 0.47
CA PRO A 203 18.01 -5.24 1.48
C PRO A 203 16.57 -5.25 0.96
N ARG A 204 15.63 -5.50 1.88
CA ARG A 204 14.19 -5.31 1.64
C ARG A 204 13.65 -4.17 2.47
N LEU A 205 12.68 -3.47 1.90
CA LEU A 205 12.01 -2.36 2.55
C LEU A 205 10.92 -2.86 3.51
N VAL A 206 10.87 -2.22 4.66
CA VAL A 206 9.80 -2.38 5.65
C VAL A 206 9.04 -1.07 5.74
N ALA A 207 7.75 -1.10 5.40
CA ALA A 207 6.89 0.07 5.47
C ALA A 207 6.55 0.39 6.94
N ARG A 208 6.64 1.67 7.30
CA ARG A 208 6.27 2.16 8.63
C ARG A 208 4.96 2.95 8.60
N LEU A 209 4.81 3.83 7.61
CA LEU A 209 3.65 4.71 7.48
C LEU A 209 3.43 5.06 6.00
N VAL A 210 2.17 5.28 5.63
CA VAL A 210 1.78 5.93 4.37
C VAL A 210 1.14 7.26 4.69
N ALA A 211 1.70 8.32 4.14
CA ALA A 211 1.20 9.67 4.24
C ALA A 211 0.62 10.12 2.90
N ASP A 212 -0.48 10.88 2.95
CA ASP A 212 -1.04 11.50 1.77
C ASP A 212 -0.35 12.84 1.52
N ALA A 213 0.12 13.08 0.29
CA ALA A 213 0.78 14.34 -0.05
C ALA A 213 -0.13 15.20 -0.94
N GLY A 214 -0.43 16.42 -0.47
CA GLY A 214 -1.22 17.40 -1.19
C GLY A 214 -2.74 17.12 -1.19
N THR A 215 -3.47 17.98 -1.92
CA THR A 215 -4.92 17.90 -2.04
C THR A 215 -5.32 16.86 -3.10
N PRO A 216 -6.32 16.00 -2.84
CA PRO A 216 -6.78 15.05 -3.84
C PRO A 216 -7.29 15.76 -5.10
N GLY A 217 -6.78 15.32 -6.27
CA GLY A 217 -7.16 15.87 -7.58
C GLY A 217 -8.53 15.37 -8.07
N ARG A 218 -9.13 14.41 -7.36
CA ARG A 218 -10.50 13.94 -7.57
C ARG A 218 -11.29 14.08 -6.26
N PRO A 219 -12.57 14.48 -6.32
CA PRO A 219 -13.42 14.47 -5.15
C PRO A 219 -13.46 13.04 -4.59
N ALA A 220 -13.37 12.91 -3.27
CA ALA A 220 -13.69 11.65 -2.61
C ALA A 220 -15.09 11.24 -3.07
N LEU A 221 -15.25 9.99 -3.53
CA LEU A 221 -16.57 9.46 -3.87
C LEU A 221 -17.38 9.45 -2.58
N SER A 222 -18.15 10.52 -2.35
CA SER A 222 -19.16 10.54 -1.31
C SER A 222 -20.30 9.67 -1.82
N LEU A 223 -20.61 8.60 -1.09
CA LEU A 223 -21.83 7.84 -1.32
C LEU A 223 -23.00 8.81 -1.15
N ALA A 224 -23.54 9.30 -2.26
CA ALA A 224 -24.78 10.05 -2.23
C ALA A 224 -25.90 9.06 -1.89
N VAL A 225 -26.48 9.20 -0.70
CA VAL A 225 -27.72 8.50 -0.37
C VAL A 225 -28.84 9.24 -1.10
N SER A 226 -29.22 8.73 -2.28
CA SER A 226 -30.48 9.10 -2.91
C SER A 226 -31.52 8.06 -2.50
N ASP A 227 -32.58 8.49 -1.82
CA ASP A 227 -33.74 7.66 -1.42
C ASP A 227 -33.44 6.38 -0.63
N GLY A 228 -32.45 6.41 0.27
CA GLY A 228 -32.22 5.30 1.21
C GLY A 228 -31.73 4.00 0.55
N ARG A 229 -31.40 3.99 -0.73
CA ARG A 229 -30.82 2.84 -1.43
C ARG A 229 -29.36 3.12 -1.76
N ARG A 230 -28.45 2.31 -1.21
CA ARG A 230 -27.03 2.32 -1.57
C ARG A 230 -26.89 1.90 -3.03
N ILE A 231 -26.32 2.76 -3.85
CA ILE A 231 -25.93 2.42 -5.22
C ILE A 231 -24.41 2.20 -5.18
N ALA A 232 -24.00 0.96 -5.49
CA ALA A 232 -22.61 0.53 -5.60
C ALA A 232 -22.11 0.74 -7.04
#